data_AF-A0A7S2LMW8-F1
#
_entry.id   AF-A0A7S2LMW8-F1
#
_cell.length_a   1.000
_cell.length_b   1.000
_cell.length_c   1.000
_cell.angle_alpha   90.00
_cell.angle_beta   90.00
_cell.angle_gamma   90.00
#
_symmetry.space_group_name_H-M   'P 1'
#
loop_
_entity.id
_entity.type
_entity.pdbx_description
1 polymer ?
#
loop_
_entity_poly.entity_id
_entity_poly.type
_entity_poly.pdbx_seq_one_letter_code
_entity_poly.pdbx_strand_id
1 'polypeptide(L)'
;MKSAIALLLSASACSAFVPASVSRSSTKINSVFDDYEGAVDFRGKEMKFDPLKFSESYSPFVGWFRECEIRHGRTAMLAVMGFIATDFFRLPGEMYSFEAIPKTIDAHDALLKSGPMYQLVLWIGLWDLIITAPAVQAIGEGEREPGDYAWYWFAPEDEATMAKKKRAELLNGRLAMIAVGGIATQSIVTGHGFPYV
;
A
#
# COMPACT_ATOMS: atom_id res chain seq x y z
N MET A 1 -84.59 -39.33 14.78
CA MET A 1 -83.84 -40.47 15.36
C MET A 1 -82.93 -41.05 14.29
N LYS A 2 -81.64 -41.21 14.61
CA LYS A 2 -80.65 -42.13 14.01
C LYS A 2 -79.96 -41.68 12.72
N SER A 3 -78.83 -41.03 12.97
CA SER A 3 -77.51 -41.11 12.31
C SER A 3 -77.25 -42.30 11.37
N ALA A 4 -76.58 -42.03 10.25
CA ALA A 4 -75.69 -42.96 9.57
C ALA A 4 -74.58 -42.19 8.81
N ILE A 5 -73.37 -42.70 8.97
CA ILE A 5 -72.05 -42.22 8.55
C ILE A 5 -71.79 -42.65 7.10
N ALA A 6 -71.20 -41.78 6.26
CA ALA A 6 -70.43 -42.22 5.10
C ALA A 6 -69.29 -41.23 4.80
N LEU A 7 -68.09 -41.76 4.99
CA LEU A 7 -66.78 -41.16 4.74
C LEU A 7 -66.55 -41.06 3.21
N LEU A 8 -66.22 -39.88 2.68
CA LEU A 8 -65.69 -39.74 1.31
C LEU A 8 -64.58 -38.68 1.30
N LEU A 9 -63.35 -39.18 1.11
CA LEU A 9 -62.16 -38.40 0.80
C LEU A 9 -62.35 -37.65 -0.52
N SER A 10 -62.13 -36.34 -0.51
CA SER A 10 -61.58 -35.64 -1.66
C SER A 10 -60.80 -34.42 -1.18
N ALA A 11 -59.47 -34.54 -1.24
CA ALA A 11 -58.51 -33.48 -1.03
C ALA A 11 -58.82 -32.27 -1.92
N SER A 12 -58.83 -31.07 -1.35
CA SER A 12 -58.76 -29.82 -2.11
C SER A 12 -57.81 -28.85 -1.40
N ALA A 13 -56.61 -28.81 -1.99
CA ALA A 13 -55.49 -27.90 -1.85
C ALA A 13 -55.62 -26.71 -0.89
N CYS A 14 -54.92 -26.79 0.24
CA CYS A 14 -54.33 -25.61 0.85
C CYS A 14 -53.12 -25.22 -0.01
N SER A 15 -53.25 -24.19 -0.84
CA SER A 15 -52.12 -23.64 -1.59
C SER A 15 -51.22 -22.91 -0.59
N ALA A 16 -50.19 -23.60 -0.12
CA ALA A 16 -49.16 -23.02 0.72
C ALA A 16 -48.38 -21.98 -0.12
N PHE A 17 -48.32 -20.75 0.38
CA PHE A 17 -47.42 -19.72 -0.13
C PHE A 17 -45.98 -20.25 -0.09
N VAL A 18 -45.43 -20.59 -1.26
CA VAL A 18 -44.00 -20.86 -1.41
C VAL A 18 -43.29 -19.49 -1.43
N PRO A 19 -42.36 -19.20 -0.52
CA PRO A 19 -41.56 -17.99 -0.63
C PRO A 19 -40.70 -18.10 -1.89
N ALA A 20 -40.76 -17.08 -2.75
CA ALA A 20 -39.90 -17.00 -3.92
C ALA A 20 -38.44 -17.17 -3.47
N SER A 21 -37.71 -18.12 -4.08
CA SER A 21 -36.28 -18.24 -3.83
C SER A 21 -35.63 -16.98 -4.36
N VAL A 22 -35.26 -16.07 -3.46
CA VAL A 22 -34.41 -14.93 -3.79
C VAL A 22 -33.10 -15.53 -4.28
N SER A 23 -32.91 -15.52 -5.61
CA SER A 23 -31.64 -15.84 -6.22
C SER A 23 -30.63 -14.86 -5.65
N ARG A 24 -29.82 -15.32 -4.71
CA ARG A 24 -28.71 -14.54 -4.18
C ARG A 24 -27.78 -14.31 -5.36
N SER A 25 -27.78 -13.10 -5.91
CA SER A 25 -26.75 -12.70 -6.85
C SER A 25 -25.43 -12.81 -6.10
N SER A 26 -24.66 -13.85 -6.41
CA SER A 26 -23.28 -13.95 -5.97
C SER A 26 -22.55 -12.85 -6.72
N THR A 27 -22.43 -11.66 -6.12
CA THR A 27 -21.49 -10.65 -6.59
C THR A 27 -20.14 -11.35 -6.64
N LYS A 28 -19.59 -11.54 -7.85
CA LYS A 28 -18.21 -12.00 -7.97
C LYS A 28 -17.39 -11.00 -7.17
N ILE A 29 -16.70 -11.46 -6.14
CA ILE A 29 -15.65 -10.64 -5.52
C ILE A 29 -14.64 -10.45 -6.64
N ASN A 30 -14.58 -9.24 -7.22
CA ASN A 30 -13.53 -8.93 -8.18
C ASN A 30 -12.20 -9.22 -7.48
N SER A 31 -11.35 -9.98 -8.15
CA SER A 31 -10.07 -10.31 -7.56
C SER A 31 -9.24 -9.03 -7.55
N VAL A 32 -8.61 -8.70 -6.42
CA VAL A 32 -7.77 -7.48 -6.26
C VAL A 32 -6.70 -7.36 -7.34
N PHE A 33 -6.33 -8.48 -7.96
CA PHE A 33 -5.37 -8.58 -9.05
C PHE A 33 -5.89 -8.07 -10.40
N ASP A 34 -7.21 -7.94 -10.57
CA ASP A 34 -7.83 -7.41 -11.78
C ASP A 34 -8.16 -5.92 -11.62
N ASP A 35 -8.42 -5.47 -10.38
CA ASP A 35 -8.72 -4.07 -10.07
C ASP A 35 -7.46 -3.19 -9.93
N TYR A 36 -6.32 -3.77 -9.50
CA TYR A 36 -5.08 -3.03 -9.29
C TYR A 36 -3.89 -3.63 -10.02
N GLU A 37 -3.03 -2.74 -10.53
CA GLU A 37 -1.77 -3.13 -11.14
C GLU A 37 -0.71 -3.56 -10.10
N GLY A 38 0.22 -4.42 -10.51
CA GLY A 38 1.34 -4.85 -9.66
C GLY A 38 1.37 -6.34 -9.32
N ALA A 39 0.43 -7.13 -9.84
CA ALA A 39 0.47 -8.59 -9.80
C ALA A 39 1.50 -9.17 -10.80
N VAL A 40 2.72 -8.64 -10.81
CA VAL A 40 3.79 -9.01 -11.74
C VAL A 40 5.10 -9.26 -11.00
N ASP A 41 5.85 -10.24 -11.48
CA ASP A 41 7.20 -10.59 -11.03
C ASP A 41 8.28 -9.73 -11.74
N PHE A 42 9.55 -9.83 -11.32
CA PHE A 42 10.69 -9.14 -11.95
C PHE A 42 10.84 -9.42 -13.45
N ARG A 43 10.27 -10.53 -13.93
CA ARG A 43 10.25 -10.95 -15.34
C ARG A 43 9.08 -10.38 -16.13
N GLY A 44 8.19 -9.63 -15.50
CA GLY A 44 6.94 -9.16 -16.09
C GLY A 44 5.89 -10.26 -16.28
N LYS A 45 6.07 -11.43 -15.65
CA LYS A 45 5.07 -12.50 -15.61
C LYS A 45 4.07 -12.24 -14.50
N GLU A 46 2.82 -12.63 -14.71
CA GLU A 46 1.79 -12.50 -13.68
C GLU A 46 2.13 -13.33 -12.45
N MET A 47 2.14 -12.67 -11.29
CA MET A 47 2.38 -13.25 -9.99
C MET A 47 1.34 -12.70 -9.01
N LYS A 48 0.32 -13.51 -8.74
CA LYS A 48 -0.74 -13.21 -7.77
C LYS A 48 -0.28 -13.56 -6.36
N PHE A 49 0.55 -12.68 -5.78
CA PHE A 49 1.13 -12.89 -4.44
C PHE A 49 0.20 -12.37 -3.33
N ASP A 50 -0.65 -13.24 -2.81
CA ASP A 50 -1.38 -13.04 -1.54
C ASP A 50 -1.56 -14.38 -0.80
N PRO A 51 -0.51 -14.91 -0.15
CA PRO A 51 -0.60 -16.20 0.55
C PRO A 51 -1.46 -16.15 1.82
N LEU A 52 -1.65 -14.97 2.40
CA LEU A 52 -2.40 -14.76 3.65
C LEU A 52 -3.84 -14.32 3.42
N LYS A 53 -4.27 -14.18 2.16
CA LYS A 53 -5.63 -13.80 1.76
C LYS A 53 -6.10 -12.51 2.43
N PHE A 54 -5.22 -11.53 2.57
CA PHE A 54 -5.60 -10.23 3.12
C PHE A 54 -6.55 -9.49 2.19
N SER A 55 -6.42 -9.69 0.88
CA SER A 55 -7.34 -9.15 -0.12
C SER A 55 -8.78 -9.67 0.04
N GLU A 56 -8.94 -10.94 0.40
CA GLU A 56 -10.26 -11.57 0.61
C GLU A 56 -10.81 -11.26 2.01
N SER A 57 -9.96 -11.37 3.05
CA SER A 57 -10.36 -11.24 4.45
C SER A 57 -10.65 -9.79 4.85
N TYR A 58 -9.95 -8.83 4.23
CA TYR A 58 -10.04 -7.40 4.49
C TYR A 58 -10.33 -6.61 3.21
N SER A 59 -11.27 -7.11 2.41
CA SER A 59 -11.71 -6.50 1.14
C SER A 59 -11.94 -4.97 1.16
N PRO A 60 -12.60 -4.36 2.18
CA PRO A 60 -12.78 -2.90 2.18
C PRO A 60 -11.48 -2.11 2.40
N PHE A 61 -10.41 -2.75 2.89
CA PHE A 61 -9.13 -2.09 3.16
C PHE A 61 -8.11 -2.23 2.02
N VAL A 62 -8.49 -2.81 0.88
CA VAL A 62 -7.56 -3.02 -0.25
C VAL A 62 -7.01 -1.70 -0.79
N GLY A 63 -7.85 -0.67 -0.94
CA GLY A 63 -7.42 0.66 -1.36
C GLY A 63 -6.43 1.29 -0.36
N TRP A 64 -6.65 1.06 0.93
CA TRP A 64 -5.73 1.48 1.99
C TRP A 64 -4.40 0.74 1.93
N PHE A 65 -4.40 -0.58 1.73
CA PHE A 65 -3.17 -1.36 1.58
C PHE A 65 -2.34 -0.91 0.38
N ARG A 66 -3.00 -0.55 -0.74
CA ARG A 66 -2.33 0.00 -1.92
C ARG A 66 -1.68 1.35 -1.64
N GLU A 67 -2.37 2.27 -0.96
CA GLU A 67 -1.81 3.56 -0.55
C GLU A 67 -0.61 3.36 0.39
N CYS A 68 -0.73 2.47 1.38
CA CYS A 68 0.37 2.13 2.27
C CYS A 68 1.58 1.57 1.51
N GLU A 69 1.37 0.66 0.55
CA GLU A 69 2.45 0.08 -0.26
C GLU A 69 3.20 1.16 -1.05
N ILE A 70 2.47 2.04 -1.74
CA ILE A 70 3.07 3.12 -2.55
C ILE A 70 3.84 4.09 -1.64
N ARG A 71 3.27 4.45 -0.49
CA ARG A 71 3.91 5.37 0.46
C ARG A 71 5.19 4.80 1.06
N HIS A 72 5.21 3.51 1.44
CA HIS A 72 6.42 2.85 1.92
C HIS A 72 7.44 2.69 0.80
N GLY A 73 6.99 2.35 -0.43
CA GLY A 73 7.85 2.27 -1.61
C GLY A 73 8.55 3.59 -1.92
N ARG A 74 7.82 4.72 -1.96
CA ARG A 74 8.37 6.07 -2.19
C ARG A 74 9.37 6.48 -1.10
N THR A 75 9.00 6.27 0.16
CA THR A 75 9.90 6.56 1.30
C THR A 75 11.17 5.73 1.22
N ALA A 76 11.06 4.44 0.89
CA ALA A 76 12.21 3.56 0.77
C ALA A 76 13.11 3.94 -0.41
N MET A 77 12.55 4.31 -1.57
CA MET A 77 13.34 4.76 -2.73
C MET A 77 14.18 6.01 -2.39
N LEU A 78 13.58 6.99 -1.70
CA LEU A 78 14.30 8.18 -1.24
C LEU A 78 15.34 7.84 -0.17
N ALA A 79 15.02 6.92 0.75
CA ALA A 79 15.93 6.49 1.79
C ALA A 79 17.18 5.80 1.22
N VAL A 80 17.03 4.85 0.28
CA VAL A 80 18.20 4.20 -0.36
C VAL A 80 19.13 5.23 -0.99
N MET A 81 18.57 6.18 -1.75
CA MET A 81 19.37 7.23 -2.38
C MET A 81 20.02 8.15 -1.33
N GLY A 82 19.30 8.50 -0.26
CA GLY A 82 19.82 9.31 0.84
C GLY A 82 20.96 8.63 1.59
N PHE A 83 20.84 7.35 1.93
CA PHE A 83 21.89 6.59 2.62
C PHE A 83 23.17 6.51 1.79
N ILE A 84 23.08 6.18 0.51
CA ILE A 84 24.25 6.05 -0.35
C ILE A 84 24.85 7.42 -0.68
N ALA A 85 24.03 8.43 -1.01
CA ALA A 85 24.55 9.74 -1.40
C ALA A 85 25.27 10.45 -0.24
N THR A 86 24.82 10.26 1.01
CA THR A 86 25.41 10.92 2.19
C THR A 86 26.77 10.36 2.60
N ASP A 87 27.15 9.18 2.09
CA ASP A 87 28.50 8.64 2.22
C ASP A 87 29.50 9.41 1.32
N PHE A 88 29.05 10.00 0.21
CA PHE A 88 29.91 10.72 -0.75
C PHE A 88 29.79 12.23 -0.66
N PHE A 89 28.59 12.76 -0.47
CA PHE A 89 28.30 14.19 -0.51
C PHE A 89 27.57 14.63 0.75
N ARG A 90 27.99 15.75 1.32
CA ARG A 90 27.34 16.36 2.48
C ARG A 90 27.03 17.82 2.25
N LEU A 91 25.96 18.26 2.88
CA LEU A 91 25.55 19.65 2.81
C LEU A 91 26.60 20.54 3.51
N PRO A 92 26.87 21.73 2.97
CA PRO A 92 27.80 22.66 3.60
C PRO A 92 27.24 23.13 4.96
N GLY A 93 27.95 22.81 6.03
CA GLY A 93 27.64 23.20 7.40
C GLY A 93 28.42 22.34 8.40
N GLU A 94 28.89 22.94 9.49
CA GLU A 94 29.74 22.24 10.47
C GLU A 94 29.03 21.03 11.08
N MET A 95 27.72 21.16 11.35
CA MET A 95 26.87 20.09 11.88
C MET A 95 26.69 18.89 10.93
N TYR A 96 26.90 19.09 9.64
CA TYR A 96 26.74 18.07 8.60
C TYR A 96 28.09 17.59 8.06
N SER A 97 29.21 18.11 8.58
CA SER A 97 30.54 17.73 8.13
C SER A 97 30.86 16.24 8.42
N PHE A 98 31.81 15.68 7.66
CA PHE A 98 32.32 14.32 7.90
C PHE A 98 32.94 14.15 9.29
N GLU A 99 33.44 15.23 9.88
CA GLU A 99 34.02 15.24 11.22
C GLU A 99 32.95 15.14 12.31
N ALA A 100 31.82 15.84 12.14
CA ALA A 100 30.72 15.81 13.12
C ALA A 100 29.95 14.47 13.11
N ILE A 101 29.82 13.83 11.95
CA ILE A 101 29.07 12.59 11.79
C ILE A 101 29.92 11.61 10.99
N PRO A 102 30.73 10.74 11.58
CA PRO A 102 31.60 9.84 10.81
C PRO A 102 30.83 8.76 10.04
N LYS A 103 29.67 8.32 10.57
CA LYS A 103 28.83 7.29 9.94
C LYS A 103 27.43 7.82 9.66
N THR A 104 26.89 7.49 8.50
CA THR A 104 25.55 7.91 8.05
C THR A 104 24.43 7.35 8.91
N ILE A 105 24.61 6.18 9.54
CA ILE A 105 23.61 5.59 10.44
C ILE A 105 23.46 6.35 11.77
N ASP A 106 24.56 6.88 12.29
CA ASP A 106 24.57 7.65 13.54
C ASP A 106 24.06 9.09 13.35
N ALA A 107 23.85 9.49 12.08
CA ALA A 107 23.39 10.83 11.73
C ALA A 107 22.03 11.16 12.36
N HIS A 108 21.15 10.17 12.52
CA HIS A 108 19.83 10.39 13.11
C HIS A 108 19.95 10.92 14.56
N ASP A 109 20.71 10.23 15.40
CA ASP A 109 20.85 10.56 16.82
C ASP A 109 21.71 11.80 17.05
N ALA A 110 22.73 12.00 16.21
CA ALA A 110 23.54 13.21 16.23
C ALA A 110 22.69 14.45 15.87
N LEU A 111 21.90 14.37 14.80
CA LEU A 111 21.09 15.49 14.33
C LEU A 111 19.88 15.78 15.21
N LEU A 112 19.39 14.78 15.95
CA LEU A 112 18.33 14.97 16.94
C LEU A 112 18.76 15.96 18.04
N LYS A 113 20.03 15.91 18.46
CA LYS A 113 20.58 16.84 19.48
C LYS A 113 20.70 18.27 18.95
N SER A 114 20.98 18.43 17.66
CA SER A 114 21.16 19.76 17.04
C SER A 114 19.85 20.44 16.63
N GLY A 115 18.74 19.70 16.51
CA GLY A 115 17.43 20.27 16.15
C GLY A 115 16.87 20.02 14.73
N PRO A 116 17.67 19.82 13.65
CA PRO A 116 17.16 19.64 12.29
C PRO A 116 16.13 18.53 12.12
N MET A 117 16.26 17.44 12.87
CA MET A 117 15.32 16.32 12.81
C MET A 117 13.92 16.71 13.28
N TYR A 118 13.80 17.57 14.31
CA TYR A 118 12.50 18.06 14.76
C TYR A 118 11.82 18.93 13.72
N GLN A 119 12.59 19.75 13.00
CA GLN A 119 12.05 20.56 11.90
C GLN A 119 11.54 19.67 10.77
N LEU A 120 12.29 18.62 10.41
CA LEU A 120 11.87 17.67 9.37
C LEU A 120 10.60 16.93 9.75
N VAL A 121 10.50 16.42 10.98
CA VAL A 121 9.29 15.77 11.49
C VAL A 121 8.10 16.72 11.53
N LEU A 122 8.31 18.00 11.88
CA LEU A 122 7.25 19.01 11.87
C LEU A 122 6.67 19.18 10.47
N TRP A 123 7.50 19.36 9.45
CA TRP A 123 7.02 19.56 8.07
C TRP A 123 6.37 18.31 7.48
N ILE A 124 6.95 17.13 7.71
CA ILE A 124 6.36 15.86 7.25
C ILE A 124 5.03 15.61 7.98
N GLY A 125 4.99 15.81 9.30
CA GLY A 125 3.77 15.65 10.10
C GLY A 125 2.68 16.64 9.70
N LEU A 126 3.04 17.89 9.39
CA LEU A 126 2.10 18.90 8.89
C LEU A 126 1.54 18.49 7.53
N TRP A 127 2.38 18.01 6.61
CA TRP A 127 1.96 17.53 5.30
C TRP A 127 1.03 16.31 5.42
N ASP A 128 1.34 15.38 6.32
CA ASP A 128 0.50 14.22 6.57
C ASP A 128 -0.86 14.57 7.15
N LEU A 129 -0.89 15.49 8.11
CA LEU A 129 -2.12 15.89 8.77
C LEU A 129 -3.04 16.68 7.83
N ILE A 130 -2.47 17.60 7.02
CA ILE A 130 -3.25 18.51 6.19
C ILE A 130 -3.62 17.87 4.85
N ILE A 131 -2.74 17.08 4.23
CA ILE A 131 -2.93 16.59 2.86
C ILE A 131 -3.23 15.09 2.86
N THR A 132 -2.42 14.27 3.53
CA THR A 132 -2.61 12.81 3.46
C THR A 132 -3.87 12.35 4.20
N ALA A 133 -4.16 12.89 5.38
CA ALA A 133 -5.36 12.49 6.14
C ALA A 133 -6.68 12.68 5.35
N PRO A 134 -6.97 13.84 4.74
CA PRO A 134 -8.16 13.96 3.90
C PRO A 134 -8.05 13.17 2.59
N ALA A 135 -6.85 13.03 2.02
CA ALA A 135 -6.66 12.22 0.81
C ALA A 135 -6.99 10.74 1.05
N VAL A 136 -6.73 10.22 2.25
CA VAL A 136 -7.11 8.86 2.65
C VAL A 136 -8.61 8.72 2.83
N GLN A 137 -9.26 9.73 3.42
CA GLN A 137 -10.72 9.75 3.56
C GLN A 137 -11.40 9.74 2.18
N ALA A 138 -10.87 10.52 1.23
CA ALA A 138 -11.34 10.55 -0.15
C ALA A 138 -11.19 9.19 -0.89
N ILE A 139 -10.22 8.34 -0.52
CA ILE A 139 -10.17 6.95 -1.03
C ILE A 139 -11.36 6.16 -0.51
N GLY A 140 -11.67 6.27 0.78
CA GLY A 140 -12.79 5.58 1.41
C GLY A 140 -14.14 5.96 0.80
N GLU A 141 -14.24 7.19 0.29
CA GLU A 141 -15.41 7.72 -0.42
C GLU A 141 -15.40 7.42 -1.92
N GLY A 142 -14.30 6.88 -2.46
CA GLY A 142 -14.15 6.53 -3.88
C GLY A 142 -13.88 7.71 -4.81
N GLU A 143 -13.60 8.90 -4.27
CA GLU A 143 -13.32 10.11 -5.04
C GLU A 143 -11.88 10.17 -5.57
N ARG A 144 -10.98 9.31 -5.05
CA ARG A 144 -9.56 9.32 -5.37
C ARG A 144 -8.96 7.92 -5.52
N GLU A 145 -8.14 7.76 -6.56
CA GLU A 145 -7.30 6.57 -6.75
C GLU A 145 -6.18 6.49 -5.69
N PRO A 146 -5.89 5.31 -5.14
CA PRO A 146 -4.79 5.15 -4.17
C PRO A 146 -3.43 5.58 -4.72
N GLY A 147 -2.69 6.36 -3.95
CA GLY A 147 -1.35 6.88 -4.26
C GLY A 147 -1.33 8.11 -5.17
N ASP A 148 -2.49 8.62 -5.59
CA ASP A 148 -2.61 9.80 -6.43
C ASP A 148 -2.61 11.11 -5.63
N TYR A 149 -1.57 11.92 -5.80
CA TYR A 149 -1.44 13.27 -5.22
C TYR A 149 -1.44 14.37 -6.30
N ALA A 150 -1.97 14.08 -7.49
CA ALA A 150 -2.03 14.99 -8.63
C ALA A 150 -0.68 15.53 -9.15
N TRP A 151 0.41 14.80 -8.91
CA TRP A 151 1.76 15.14 -9.41
C TRP A 151 2.00 14.63 -10.83
N TYR A 152 1.32 15.21 -11.82
CA TYR A 152 1.29 14.75 -13.20
C TYR A 152 2.17 15.51 -14.20
N TRP A 153 3.17 16.28 -13.75
CA TRP A 153 3.96 17.16 -14.63
C TRP A 153 4.64 16.46 -15.82
N PHE A 154 4.96 15.17 -15.69
CA PHE A 154 5.59 14.36 -16.76
C PHE A 154 4.81 13.07 -17.04
N ALA A 155 3.50 13.10 -16.76
CA ALA A 155 2.63 11.95 -16.98
C ALA A 155 2.32 11.79 -18.47
N PRO A 156 2.51 10.58 -19.05
CA PRO A 156 2.06 10.28 -20.40
C PRO A 156 0.53 10.23 -20.44
N GLU A 157 -0.05 10.69 -21.54
CA GLU A 157 -1.52 10.67 -21.73
C GLU A 157 -2.04 9.27 -22.08
N ASP A 158 -1.17 8.36 -22.54
CA ASP A 158 -1.52 7.00 -22.91
C ASP A 158 -1.68 6.08 -21.68
N GLU A 159 -2.83 5.40 -21.60
CA GLU A 159 -3.22 4.51 -20.48
C GLU A 159 -2.26 3.32 -20.34
N ALA A 160 -1.85 2.71 -21.46
CA ALA A 160 -0.92 1.57 -21.43
C ALA A 160 0.48 1.98 -20.94
N THR A 161 0.93 3.17 -21.33
CA THR A 161 2.20 3.73 -20.86
C THR A 161 2.12 4.16 -19.39
N MET A 162 0.99 4.68 -18.93
CA MET A 162 0.73 4.99 -17.52
C MET A 162 0.78 3.73 -16.65
N ALA A 163 0.09 2.67 -17.08
CA ALA A 163 0.12 1.36 -16.43
C ALA A 163 1.54 0.83 -16.26
N LYS A 164 2.34 0.89 -17.33
CA LYS A 164 3.76 0.50 -17.30
C LYS A 164 4.58 1.32 -16.29
N LYS A 165 4.35 2.64 -16.20
CA LYS A 165 5.03 3.51 -15.23
C LYS A 165 4.63 3.21 -13.79
N LYS A 166 3.33 3.00 -13.53
CA LYS A 166 2.82 2.57 -12.21
C LYS A 166 3.45 1.24 -11.77
N ARG A 167 3.58 0.27 -12.68
CA ARG A 167 4.27 -1.00 -12.41
C ARG A 167 5.75 -0.80 -12.12
N ALA A 168 6.42 0.06 -12.88
CA ALA A 168 7.84 0.36 -12.65
C ALA A 168 8.06 1.00 -11.26
N GLU A 169 7.18 1.92 -10.85
CA GLU A 169 7.21 2.50 -9.51
C GLU A 169 7.05 1.43 -8.42
N LEU A 170 6.07 0.54 -8.55
CA LEU A 170 5.83 -0.52 -7.57
C LEU A 170 7.00 -1.50 -7.46
N LEU A 171 7.57 -1.93 -8.58
CA LEU A 171 8.71 -2.88 -8.58
C LEU A 171 9.96 -2.24 -7.96
N ASN A 172 10.26 -0.98 -8.30
CA ASN A 172 11.38 -0.25 -7.71
C ASN A 172 11.14 0.03 -6.22
N GLY A 173 9.92 0.39 -5.82
CA GLY A 173 9.55 0.59 -4.44
C GLY A 173 9.69 -0.67 -3.59
N ARG A 174 9.20 -1.83 -4.10
CA ARG A 174 9.34 -3.14 -3.44
C ARG A 174 10.80 -3.54 -3.25
N LEU A 175 11.62 -3.34 -4.28
CA LEU A 175 13.06 -3.59 -4.19
C LEU A 175 13.72 -2.66 -3.16
N ALA A 176 13.38 -1.37 -3.18
CA ALA A 176 13.94 -0.39 -2.26
C ALA A 176 13.58 -0.68 -0.79
N MET A 177 12.35 -1.15 -0.51
CA MET A 177 11.95 -1.53 0.86
C MET A 177 12.85 -2.62 1.43
N ILE A 178 13.23 -3.62 0.62
CA ILE A 178 14.16 -4.68 1.03
C ILE A 178 15.59 -4.12 1.14
N ALA A 179 15.99 -3.25 0.22
CA ALA A 179 17.33 -2.67 0.19
C ALA A 179 17.64 -1.81 1.42
N VAL A 180 16.73 -0.94 1.87
CA VAL A 180 16.92 -0.13 3.09
C VAL A 180 17.13 -1.02 4.32
N GLY A 181 16.34 -2.09 4.45
CA GLY A 181 16.49 -3.05 5.55
C GLY A 181 17.87 -3.72 5.55
N GLY A 182 18.36 -4.08 4.36
CA GLY A 182 19.70 -4.64 4.17
C GLY A 182 20.81 -3.65 4.52
N ILE A 183 20.77 -2.44 3.95
CA ILE A 183 21.76 -1.37 4.17
C ILE A 183 21.83 -1.00 5.65
N ALA A 184 20.69 -0.77 6.30
CA ALA A 184 20.66 -0.40 7.72
C ALA A 184 21.26 -1.49 8.60
N THR A 185 20.89 -2.76 8.38
CA THR A 185 21.40 -3.88 9.16
C THR A 185 22.91 -4.08 8.94
N GLN A 186 23.37 -4.03 7.70
CA GLN A 186 24.79 -4.21 7.36
C GLN A 186 25.65 -3.06 7.88
N SER A 187 25.14 -1.83 7.86
CA SER A 187 25.86 -0.67 8.39
C SER A 187 26.09 -0.78 9.91
N ILE A 188 25.12 -1.32 10.66
CA ILE A 188 25.29 -1.58 12.11
C ILE A 188 26.29 -2.72 12.35
N VAL A 189 26.19 -3.81 11.59
CA VAL A 189 27.00 -5.02 11.82
C VAL A 189 28.46 -4.83 11.41
N THR A 190 28.70 -4.29 10.21
CA THR A 190 30.06 -4.12 9.66
C THR A 190 30.70 -2.82 10.14
N GLY A 191 29.88 -1.78 10.38
CA GLY A 191 30.37 -0.47 10.75
C GLY A 191 31.04 0.31 9.62
N HIS A 192 31.01 -0.20 8.39
CA HIS A 192 31.57 0.46 7.19
C HIS A 192 30.48 1.24 6.42
N GLY A 193 30.89 2.29 5.70
CA GLY A 193 30.06 2.94 4.67
C GLY A 193 29.99 2.10 3.40
N PHE A 194 29.38 2.61 2.33
CA PHE A 194 29.28 1.89 1.05
C PHE A 194 30.64 1.28 0.61
N PRO A 195 30.73 -0.03 0.27
CA PRO A 195 29.66 -1.01 -0.02
C PRO A 195 29.08 -1.79 1.18
N TYR A 196 29.24 -1.30 2.41
CA TYR A 196 28.70 -1.88 3.66
C TYR A 196 29.23 -3.30 3.96
N VAL A 197 30.51 -3.54 3.62
CA VAL A 197 31.27 -4.77 3.88
C VAL A 197 32.46 -4.44 4.77
#